data_AF-A0A9K3KJ37-F1
#
_entry.id   AF-A0A9K3KJ37-F1
#
_cell.length_a   1.000
_cell.length_b   1.000
_cell.length_c   1.000
_cell.angle_alpha   90.00
_cell.angle_beta   90.00
_cell.angle_gamma   90.00
#
_symmetry.space_group_name_H-M   'P 1'
#
loop_
_entity.id
_entity.type
_entity.pdbx_description
1 polymer ?
#
loop_
_entity_poly.entity_id
_entity_poly.type
_entity_poly.pdbx_seq_one_letter_code
_entity_poly.pdbx_strand_id
1 'polypeptide(L)'
;MSVIGAWHETVNKMLTFLNYQIIDSATYDWLQSYGNLRHLLSTESLLAAPSIGCSSHHHKSFHQQRLTIDDSSTQTNKPLPYFPSYKDCRVLILGCGNSTLAEEMRNDGWCGTIVNLDFSTVVIDQMKRRYSQSGLEAKDMEHLGHAMKFICADITDGIPFENESFDLIICKGTFDAILCGVGLVDAKKVVAECARVLTAGYGCLFLVSYSNPDSRVEFLEHEYDLSYYWHDVSFVSLPRPIIRPGAKTSYVYICRKQWAAVPFGQSSQITKTIDQSDEENLEATRSKK
;
A
#
# COMPACT_ATOMS: atom_id res chain seq x y z
N MET A 1 39.24 14.09 13.33
CA MET A 1 38.65 12.87 12.72
C MET A 1 37.28 13.25 12.20
N SER A 2 37.06 13.22 10.88
CA SER A 2 35.87 13.82 10.28
C SER A 2 34.62 12.99 10.60
N VAL A 3 33.53 13.68 10.92
CA VAL A 3 32.20 13.09 11.19
C VAL A 3 31.73 12.18 10.03
N ILE A 4 32.24 12.43 8.82
CA ILE A 4 31.98 11.66 7.59
C ILE A 4 32.61 10.25 7.65
N GLY A 5 33.79 10.10 8.26
CA GLY A 5 34.48 8.81 8.34
C GLY A 5 33.81 7.82 9.30
N ALA A 6 33.34 8.30 10.46
CA ALA A 6 32.58 7.49 11.40
C ALA A 6 31.20 7.09 10.83
N TRP A 7 30.58 7.97 10.04
CA TRP A 7 29.28 7.71 9.40
C TRP A 7 29.38 6.67 8.28
N HIS A 8 30.40 6.76 7.42
CA HIS A 8 30.69 5.73 6.42
C HIS A 8 30.96 4.36 7.05
N GLU A 9 31.64 4.33 8.21
CA GLU A 9 31.93 3.08 8.90
C GLU A 9 30.67 2.50 9.60
N THR A 10 29.77 3.35 10.13
CA THR A 10 28.49 2.91 10.70
C THR A 10 27.50 2.46 9.62
N VAL A 11 27.40 3.17 8.50
CA VAL A 11 26.54 2.78 7.37
C VAL A 11 27.08 1.53 6.69
N ASN A 12 28.40 1.43 6.47
CA ASN A 12 28.99 0.17 6.01
C ASN A 12 28.81 -0.94 7.05
N LYS A 13 28.92 -0.68 8.35
CA LYS A 13 28.58 -1.70 9.37
C LYS A 13 27.10 -2.06 9.33
N MET A 14 26.19 -1.16 9.01
CA MET A 14 24.74 -1.42 8.96
C MET A 14 24.34 -2.15 7.68
N LEU A 15 24.88 -1.75 6.52
CA LEU A 15 24.73 -2.44 5.23
C LEU A 15 25.47 -3.77 5.22
N THR A 16 26.64 -3.85 5.85
CA THR A 16 27.36 -5.11 6.09
C THR A 16 26.60 -5.93 7.12
N PHE A 17 25.99 -5.37 8.17
CA PHE A 17 25.14 -6.11 9.10
C PHE A 17 23.87 -6.63 8.41
N LEU A 18 23.28 -5.87 7.48
CA LEU A 18 22.18 -6.32 6.61
C LEU A 18 22.64 -7.39 5.60
N ASN A 19 23.86 -7.31 5.06
CA ASN A 19 24.45 -8.28 4.15
C ASN A 19 25.06 -9.52 4.85
N TYR A 20 25.48 -9.41 6.11
CA TYR A 20 26.06 -10.46 6.97
C TYR A 20 25.04 -11.01 7.97
N GLN A 21 23.76 -10.63 7.91
CA GLN A 21 22.71 -11.40 8.56
C GLN A 21 22.48 -12.74 7.81
N ILE A 22 23.55 -13.54 7.68
CA ILE A 22 23.47 -14.98 7.87
C ILE A 22 23.14 -15.15 9.35
N ILE A 23 21.85 -15.12 9.72
CA ILE A 23 21.44 -15.44 11.09
C ILE A 23 20.22 -16.36 11.04
N ASP A 24 20.52 -17.64 11.25
CA ASP A 24 19.68 -18.65 11.90
C ASP A 24 18.30 -18.95 11.29
N SER A 25 17.78 -20.12 11.63
CA SER A 25 16.43 -20.61 11.35
C SER A 25 15.28 -19.74 11.91
N ALA A 26 15.59 -18.62 12.59
CA ALA A 26 14.63 -17.76 13.23
C ALA A 26 13.98 -16.80 12.23
N THR A 27 12.64 -16.86 12.10
CA THR A 27 11.84 -15.83 11.39
C THR A 27 11.96 -14.49 12.12
N TYR A 28 12.21 -13.41 11.37
CA TYR A 28 12.29 -12.07 11.97
C TYR A 28 11.11 -11.17 11.61
N ASP A 29 10.25 -10.93 12.60
CA ASP A 29 9.24 -9.87 12.59
C ASP A 29 9.69 -8.68 13.43
N TRP A 30 10.72 -7.97 12.95
CA TRP A 30 11.35 -6.86 13.67
C TRP A 30 10.39 -5.73 14.05
N LEU A 31 9.44 -5.41 13.17
CA LEU A 31 8.55 -4.27 13.33
C LEU A 31 7.18 -4.68 13.90
N GLN A 32 6.51 -5.66 13.28
CA GLN A 32 5.24 -6.26 13.71
C GLN A 32 5.02 -7.60 12.99
N SER A 33 4.29 -8.53 13.63
CA SER A 33 3.78 -9.75 12.98
C SER A 33 2.47 -9.50 12.26
N TYR A 34 2.09 -10.39 11.35
CA TYR A 34 0.79 -10.29 10.66
C TYR A 34 -0.37 -10.26 11.65
N GLY A 35 -0.36 -11.11 12.68
CA GLY A 35 -1.42 -11.14 13.69
C GLY A 35 -1.73 -9.78 14.33
N ASN A 36 -0.70 -8.94 14.53
CA ASN A 36 -0.88 -7.58 15.07
C ASN A 36 -1.43 -6.60 14.03
N LEU A 37 -1.20 -6.84 12.74
CA LEU A 37 -1.62 -5.97 11.64
C LEU A 37 -2.96 -6.38 11.01
N ARG A 38 -3.36 -7.65 11.20
CA ARG A 38 -4.51 -8.28 10.53
C ARG A 38 -5.79 -7.46 10.57
N HIS A 39 -6.12 -6.88 11.73
CA HIS A 39 -7.34 -6.07 11.89
C HIS A 39 -7.31 -4.78 11.05
N LEU A 40 -6.13 -4.19 10.83
CA LEU A 40 -5.93 -2.98 10.02
C LEU A 40 -5.89 -3.27 8.52
N LEU A 41 -5.76 -4.53 8.12
CA LEU A 41 -5.82 -4.98 6.72
C LEU A 41 -7.24 -5.35 6.27
N SER A 42 -8.24 -5.17 7.15
CA SER A 42 -9.65 -5.31 6.78
C SER A 42 -10.06 -4.27 5.75
N THR A 43 -11.01 -4.62 4.87
CA THR A 43 -11.61 -3.68 3.92
C THR A 43 -12.11 -2.41 4.60
N GLU A 44 -12.70 -2.54 5.79
CA GLU A 44 -13.16 -1.41 6.60
C GLU A 44 -12.01 -0.48 6.98
N SER A 45 -10.88 -1.02 7.45
CA SER A 45 -9.72 -0.21 7.83
C SER A 45 -9.00 0.40 6.63
N LEU A 46 -8.92 -0.33 5.50
CA LEU A 46 -8.26 0.14 4.28
C LEU A 46 -9.07 1.22 3.55
N LEU A 47 -10.39 1.22 3.71
CA LEU A 47 -11.30 2.20 3.12
C LEU A 47 -11.78 3.26 4.11
N ALA A 48 -11.46 3.12 5.40
CA ALA A 48 -11.83 4.10 6.40
C ALA A 48 -11.11 5.42 6.10
N ALA A 49 -11.87 6.39 5.57
CA ALA A 49 -11.47 7.78 5.68
C ALA A 49 -11.33 8.08 7.17
N PRO A 50 -10.20 8.64 7.64
CA PRO A 50 -10.05 8.92 9.04
C PRO A 50 -11.14 9.90 9.46
N SER A 51 -12.04 9.47 10.34
CA SER A 51 -12.70 10.39 11.25
C SER A 51 -11.60 10.93 12.16
N ILE A 52 -10.90 11.98 11.71
CA ILE A 52 -9.90 12.67 12.54
C ILE A 52 -10.66 13.36 13.68
N GLY A 53 -10.81 12.61 14.77
CA GLY A 53 -11.07 13.09 16.11
C GLY A 53 -9.91 12.66 16.99
N CYS A 54 -8.73 13.27 16.82
CA CYS A 54 -7.69 13.22 17.84
C CYS A 54 -7.24 14.65 18.13
N SER A 55 -7.80 15.19 19.21
CA SER A 55 -7.42 16.46 19.79
C SER A 55 -6.07 16.30 20.49
N SER A 56 -4.99 16.74 19.86
CA SER A 56 -3.77 17.11 20.58
C SER A 56 -3.33 18.49 20.11
N HIS A 57 -3.42 19.43 21.05
CA HIS A 57 -3.01 20.80 20.89
C HIS A 57 -1.51 20.87 20.57
N HIS A 58 -1.20 21.51 19.44
CA HIS A 58 0.04 22.20 19.05
C HIS A 58 0.56 21.78 17.67
N HIS A 59 -0.22 22.07 16.62
CA HIS A 59 0.37 22.46 15.34
C HIS A 59 -0.39 23.67 14.81
N LYS A 60 0.32 24.80 14.75
CA LYS A 60 -0.18 26.01 14.10
C LYS A 60 -0.16 25.75 12.59
N SER A 61 -1.31 26.01 11.96
CA SER A 61 -1.55 26.04 10.52
C SER A 61 -1.62 24.70 9.78
N PHE A 62 -2.39 23.74 10.30
CA PHE A 62 -3.32 23.04 9.41
C PHE A 62 -4.49 24.00 9.20
N HIS A 63 -4.48 24.73 8.09
CA HIS A 63 -5.70 25.39 7.63
C HIS A 63 -6.69 24.26 7.34
N GLN A 64 -7.60 24.07 8.28
CA GLN A 64 -8.79 23.26 8.15
C GLN A 64 -9.72 23.95 7.15
N GLN A 65 -9.31 24.02 5.87
CA GLN A 65 -10.22 24.27 4.78
C GLN A 65 -11.00 22.97 4.59
N ARG A 66 -12.05 22.84 5.40
CA ARG A 66 -13.21 22.06 5.03
C ARG A 66 -13.72 22.71 3.75
N LEU A 67 -13.37 22.17 2.59
CA LEU A 67 -14.14 22.44 1.37
C LEU A 67 -15.53 21.90 1.66
N THR A 68 -16.42 22.78 2.11
CA THR A 68 -17.86 22.56 2.02
C THR A 68 -18.14 22.43 0.52
N ILE A 69 -18.27 21.19 0.06
CA ILE A 69 -18.93 20.93 -1.22
C ILE A 69 -20.33 21.53 -1.04
N ASP A 70 -20.62 22.55 -1.84
CA ASP A 70 -21.92 23.18 -1.92
C ASP A 70 -22.99 22.09 -2.04
N ASP A 71 -23.89 22.04 -1.06
CA ASP A 71 -25.02 21.10 -1.00
C ASP A 71 -26.12 21.57 -1.96
N SER A 72 -25.77 21.71 -3.24
CA SER A 72 -26.75 21.94 -4.29
C SER A 72 -26.34 21.24 -5.58
N SER A 73 -27.17 20.25 -5.93
CA SER A 73 -27.34 19.62 -7.23
C SER A 73 -26.41 18.46 -7.63
N THR A 74 -27.10 17.34 -7.92
CA THR A 74 -26.67 16.08 -8.56
C THR A 74 -26.02 15.02 -7.66
N GLN A 75 -26.86 14.09 -7.19
CA GLN A 75 -26.45 12.72 -6.87
C GLN A 75 -25.79 12.11 -8.12
N THR A 76 -24.49 12.31 -8.29
CA THR A 76 -23.70 11.41 -9.13
C THR A 76 -23.62 10.09 -8.36
N ASN A 77 -24.04 8.98 -8.98
CA ASN A 77 -23.85 7.62 -8.51
C ASN A 77 -22.35 7.36 -8.22
N LYS A 78 -21.83 7.81 -7.08
CA LYS A 78 -20.50 7.42 -6.61
C LYS A 78 -20.64 5.99 -6.11
N PRO A 79 -20.05 4.99 -6.78
CA PRO A 79 -20.07 3.64 -6.26
C PRO A 79 -19.49 3.66 -4.84
N LEU A 80 -20.07 2.86 -3.94
CA LEU A 80 -19.51 2.62 -2.61
C LEU A 80 -18.00 2.33 -2.74
N PRO A 81 -17.17 2.74 -1.77
CA PRO A 81 -15.74 2.51 -1.86
C PRO A 81 -15.51 1.01 -2.02
N TYR A 82 -15.03 0.62 -3.21
CA TYR A 82 -14.77 -0.76 -3.56
C TYR A 82 -13.32 -1.06 -3.24
N PHE A 83 -13.07 -2.07 -2.42
CA PHE A 83 -11.76 -2.68 -2.29
C PHE A 83 -11.92 -4.17 -2.64
N PRO A 84 -11.01 -4.76 -3.43
CA PRO A 84 -11.09 -6.17 -3.79
C PRO A 84 -11.17 -7.06 -2.55
N SER A 85 -11.93 -8.15 -2.65
CA SER A 85 -11.93 -9.17 -1.62
C SER A 85 -10.53 -9.77 -1.45
N TYR A 86 -10.25 -10.41 -0.32
CA TYR A 86 -8.97 -11.12 -0.12
C TYR A 86 -8.70 -12.17 -1.21
N LYS A 87 -9.74 -12.67 -1.87
CA LYS A 87 -9.60 -13.64 -2.97
C LYS A 87 -9.07 -13.04 -4.27
N ASP A 88 -9.33 -11.76 -4.49
CA ASP A 88 -9.04 -11.09 -5.76
C ASP A 88 -7.94 -10.02 -5.61
N CYS A 89 -7.67 -9.59 -4.37
CA CYS A 89 -6.72 -8.51 -4.08
C CYS A 89 -5.30 -8.86 -4.51
N ARG A 90 -4.72 -8.02 -5.37
CA ARG A 90 -3.33 -8.12 -5.83
C ARG A 90 -2.43 -7.38 -4.86
N VAL A 91 -1.59 -8.11 -4.14
CA VAL A 91 -0.72 -7.60 -3.08
C VAL A 91 0.74 -7.57 -3.53
N LEU A 92 1.41 -6.45 -3.27
CA LEU A 92 2.85 -6.28 -3.40
C LEU A 92 3.47 -6.01 -2.03
N ILE A 93 4.40 -6.85 -1.60
CA ILE A 93 5.16 -6.67 -0.35
C ILE A 93 6.56 -6.18 -0.70
N LEU A 94 6.91 -4.97 -0.23
CA LEU A 94 8.20 -4.32 -0.51
C LEU A 94 9.21 -4.54 0.61
N GLY A 95 10.39 -5.03 0.26
CA GLY A 95 11.42 -5.45 1.21
C GLY A 95 10.88 -6.51 2.15
N CYS A 96 10.47 -7.65 1.59
CA CYS A 96 9.82 -8.71 2.34
C CYS A 96 10.70 -9.29 3.45
N GLY A 97 12.03 -9.17 3.31
CA GLY A 97 12.97 -9.81 4.22
C GLY A 97 12.69 -11.30 4.32
N ASN A 98 12.97 -11.86 5.50
CA ASN A 98 12.59 -13.22 5.87
C ASN A 98 11.32 -13.28 6.75
N SER A 99 10.43 -12.29 6.63
CA SER A 99 9.19 -12.22 7.40
C SER A 99 8.18 -13.27 6.90
N THR A 100 7.40 -13.83 7.83
CA THR A 100 6.29 -14.75 7.52
C THR A 100 5.00 -14.05 7.09
N LEU A 101 5.01 -12.71 6.99
CA LEU A 101 3.85 -11.90 6.65
C LEU A 101 3.04 -12.46 5.47
N ALA A 102 3.70 -12.77 4.35
CA ALA A 102 3.05 -13.27 3.15
C ALA A 102 2.41 -14.66 3.34
N GLU A 103 3.10 -15.55 4.06
CA GLU A 103 2.59 -16.89 4.38
C GLU A 103 1.38 -16.82 5.32
N GLU A 104 1.46 -15.96 6.34
CA GLU A 104 0.35 -15.73 7.28
C GLU A 104 -0.86 -15.09 6.60
N MET A 105 -0.65 -14.12 5.70
CA MET A 105 -1.71 -13.58 4.84
C MET A 105 -2.35 -14.68 4.00
N ARG A 106 -1.55 -15.51 3.32
CA ARG A 106 -2.05 -16.61 2.50
C ARG A 106 -2.90 -17.58 3.33
N ASN A 107 -2.43 -17.95 4.52
CA ASN A 107 -3.16 -18.80 5.45
C ASN A 107 -4.45 -18.17 6.00
N ASP A 108 -4.53 -16.83 6.06
CA ASP A 108 -5.73 -16.09 6.48
C ASP A 108 -6.75 -15.89 5.34
N GLY A 109 -6.51 -16.46 4.16
CA GLY A 109 -7.44 -16.45 3.03
C GLY A 109 -7.21 -15.33 2.02
N TRP A 110 -6.04 -14.67 2.07
CA TRP A 110 -5.58 -13.85 0.95
C TRP A 110 -5.22 -14.76 -0.20
N CYS A 111 -6.13 -14.95 -1.15
CA CYS A 111 -5.98 -15.87 -2.27
C CYS A 111 -5.64 -15.17 -3.59
N GLY A 112 -5.68 -13.84 -3.63
CA GLY A 112 -5.23 -13.08 -4.80
C GLY A 112 -3.71 -13.20 -5.02
N THR A 113 -3.22 -12.55 -6.07
CA THR A 113 -1.78 -12.57 -6.37
C THR A 113 -1.00 -11.89 -5.24
N ILE A 114 0.00 -12.58 -4.66
CA ILE A 114 0.95 -12.00 -3.70
C ILE A 114 2.35 -12.04 -4.32
N VAL A 115 2.98 -10.86 -4.42
CA VAL A 115 4.35 -10.70 -4.91
C VAL A 115 5.22 -10.11 -3.81
N ASN A 116 6.36 -10.76 -3.55
CA ASN A 116 7.33 -10.38 -2.54
C ASN A 116 8.60 -9.86 -3.23
N LEU A 117 8.97 -8.61 -2.96
CA LEU A 117 10.20 -8.00 -3.44
C LEU A 117 11.21 -7.85 -2.31
N ASP A 118 12.48 -8.09 -2.62
CA ASP A 118 13.61 -7.71 -1.78
C ASP A 118 14.84 -7.47 -2.67
N PHE A 119 15.76 -6.61 -2.25
CA PHE A 119 16.99 -6.35 -3.00
C PHE A 119 18.01 -7.48 -2.80
N SER A 120 17.87 -8.28 -1.73
CA SER A 120 18.78 -9.37 -1.39
C SER A 120 18.38 -10.66 -2.09
N THR A 121 19.18 -11.06 -3.09
CA THR A 121 19.05 -12.38 -3.74
C THR A 121 19.11 -13.53 -2.73
N VAL A 122 19.93 -13.41 -1.69
CA VAL A 122 20.07 -14.41 -0.62
C VAL A 122 18.75 -14.63 0.11
N VAL A 123 18.07 -13.54 0.50
CA VAL A 123 16.77 -13.60 1.17
C VAL A 123 15.71 -14.16 0.24
N ILE A 124 15.67 -13.72 -1.03
CA ILE A 124 14.72 -14.23 -2.01
C ILE A 124 14.88 -15.74 -2.21
N ASP A 125 16.11 -16.24 -2.35
CA ASP A 125 16.38 -17.66 -2.53
C ASP A 125 16.06 -18.48 -1.26
N GLN A 126 16.25 -17.88 -0.08
CA GLN A 126 15.81 -18.47 1.18
C GLN A 126 14.29 -18.58 1.25
N MET A 127 13.56 -17.51 0.93
CA MET A 127 12.11 -17.46 1.01
C MET A 127 11.45 -18.39 -0.03
N LYS A 128 12.00 -18.49 -1.24
CA LYS A 128 11.58 -19.49 -2.23
C LYS A 128 11.71 -20.91 -1.68
N ARG A 129 12.89 -21.27 -1.15
CA ARG A 129 13.11 -22.60 -0.57
C ARG A 129 12.17 -22.89 0.59
N ARG A 130 11.98 -21.93 1.49
CA ARG A 130 11.04 -22.05 2.62
C ARG A 130 9.62 -22.29 2.12
N TYR A 131 9.15 -21.50 1.15
CA TYR A 131 7.82 -21.63 0.58
C TYR A 131 7.60 -23.01 -0.07
N SER A 132 8.54 -23.49 -0.89
CA SER A 132 8.47 -24.83 -1.48
C SER A 132 8.47 -25.94 -0.43
N GLN A 133 9.31 -25.82 0.61
CA GLN A 133 9.42 -26.83 1.69
C GLN A 133 8.23 -26.83 2.65
N SER A 134 7.52 -25.72 2.78
CA SER A 134 6.34 -25.60 3.65
C SER A 134 5.12 -26.38 3.14
N GLY A 135 5.12 -26.80 1.88
CA GLY A 135 3.96 -27.37 1.19
C GLY A 135 2.89 -26.33 0.81
N LEU A 136 3.07 -25.04 1.16
CA LEU A 136 2.16 -23.98 0.73
C LEU A 136 2.17 -23.79 -0.79
N GLU A 137 3.32 -23.94 -1.45
CA GLU A 137 3.39 -23.82 -2.92
C GLU A 137 2.50 -24.84 -3.63
N ALA A 138 2.56 -26.11 -3.20
CA ALA A 138 1.72 -27.17 -3.75
C ALA A 138 0.22 -26.88 -3.48
N LYS A 139 -0.11 -26.43 -2.27
CA LYS A 139 -1.48 -26.07 -1.90
C LYS A 139 -2.00 -24.88 -2.71
N ASP A 140 -1.21 -23.85 -2.90
CA ASP A 140 -1.56 -22.66 -3.67
C ASP A 140 -1.83 -23.03 -5.14
N MET A 141 -0.96 -23.87 -5.72
CA MET A 141 -1.15 -24.37 -7.08
C MET A 141 -2.42 -25.23 -7.23
N GLU A 142 -2.76 -26.04 -6.23
CA GLU A 142 -3.97 -26.88 -6.24
C GLU A 142 -5.26 -26.06 -6.03
N HIS A 143 -5.27 -25.13 -5.06
CA HIS A 143 -6.48 -24.45 -4.61
C HIS A 143 -6.73 -23.13 -5.36
N LEU A 144 -5.67 -22.41 -5.71
CA LEU A 144 -5.73 -21.05 -6.28
C LEU A 144 -5.32 -21.00 -7.74
N GLY A 145 -4.70 -22.08 -8.25
CA GLY A 145 -4.15 -22.14 -9.59
C GLY A 145 -2.92 -21.26 -9.80
N HIS A 146 -2.35 -20.67 -8.75
CA HIS A 146 -1.17 -19.82 -8.82
C HIS A 146 -0.41 -19.75 -7.49
N ALA A 147 0.93 -19.73 -7.57
CA ALA A 147 1.82 -19.61 -6.43
C ALA A 147 2.13 -18.14 -6.06
N MET A 148 2.55 -17.90 -4.81
CA MET A 148 3.18 -16.64 -4.42
C MET A 148 4.49 -16.44 -5.21
N LYS A 149 4.80 -15.19 -5.56
CA LYS A 149 6.04 -14.85 -6.28
C LYS A 149 7.04 -14.20 -5.34
N PHE A 150 8.31 -14.53 -5.52
CA PHE A 150 9.45 -13.93 -4.81
C PHE A 150 10.47 -13.45 -5.86
N ILE A 151 10.70 -12.15 -5.92
CA ILE A 151 11.46 -11.51 -7.00
C ILE A 151 12.54 -10.62 -6.37
N CYS A 152 13.76 -10.75 -6.85
CA CYS A 152 14.86 -9.87 -6.47
C CYS A 152 14.75 -8.57 -7.26
N ALA A 153 14.59 -7.45 -6.57
CA ALA A 153 14.51 -6.12 -7.18
C ALA A 153 14.93 -5.05 -6.18
N ASP A 154 15.71 -4.07 -6.63
CA ASP A 154 15.96 -2.84 -5.87
C ASP A 154 14.85 -1.84 -6.18
N ILE A 155 14.00 -1.57 -5.20
CA ILE A 155 12.85 -0.68 -5.35
C ILE A 155 13.27 0.79 -5.50
N THR A 156 14.52 1.14 -5.16
CA THR A 156 15.06 2.50 -5.35
C THR A 156 15.43 2.78 -6.81
N ASP A 157 15.69 1.73 -7.59
CA ASP A 157 15.87 1.78 -9.05
C ASP A 157 14.55 1.69 -9.83
N GLY A 158 13.44 1.48 -9.12
CA GLY A 158 12.08 1.40 -9.68
C GLY A 158 11.36 0.10 -9.30
N ILE A 159 10.03 0.13 -9.35
CA ILE A 159 9.20 -1.06 -9.10
C ILE A 159 8.91 -1.73 -10.46
N PRO A 160 9.33 -2.99 -10.69
CA PRO A 160 9.36 -3.61 -12.02
C PRO A 160 7.98 -4.15 -12.45
N PHE A 161 6.95 -3.32 -12.32
CA PHE A 161 5.57 -3.65 -12.69
C PHE A 161 4.91 -2.49 -13.42
N GLU A 162 3.90 -2.81 -14.22
CA GLU A 162 3.10 -1.84 -14.96
C GLU A 162 2.27 -0.96 -14.02
N ASN A 163 1.70 0.11 -14.57
CA ASN A 163 0.82 0.98 -13.80
C ASN A 163 -0.42 0.19 -13.35
N GLU A 164 -0.91 0.50 -12.15
CA GLU A 164 -2.18 -0.08 -11.64
C GLU A 164 -2.21 -1.62 -11.57
N SER A 165 -1.06 -2.23 -11.37
CA SER A 165 -0.90 -3.69 -11.27
C SER A 165 -1.27 -4.27 -9.90
N PHE A 166 -1.38 -3.44 -8.85
CA PHE A 166 -1.65 -3.88 -7.47
C PHE A 166 -2.74 -3.07 -6.78
N ASP A 167 -3.44 -3.72 -5.86
CA ASP A 167 -4.51 -3.11 -5.07
C ASP A 167 -4.03 -2.76 -3.66
N LEU A 168 -3.04 -3.49 -3.17
CA LEU A 168 -2.43 -3.27 -1.86
C LEU A 168 -0.91 -3.35 -1.97
N ILE A 169 -0.23 -2.33 -1.46
CA ILE A 169 1.21 -2.39 -1.19
C ILE A 169 1.40 -2.48 0.32
N ILE A 170 2.20 -3.43 0.79
CA ILE A 170 2.62 -3.49 2.19
C ILE A 170 4.13 -3.24 2.26
N CYS A 171 4.52 -2.25 3.05
CA CYS A 171 5.92 -1.91 3.28
C CYS A 171 6.17 -1.87 4.79
N LYS A 172 6.97 -2.80 5.31
CA LYS A 172 7.21 -2.95 6.76
C LYS A 172 8.68 -2.71 7.09
N GLY A 173 9.01 -1.49 7.51
CA GLY A 173 10.37 -1.10 7.92
C GLY A 173 11.36 -0.87 6.76
N THR A 174 11.06 -1.34 5.55
CA THR A 174 11.88 -1.10 4.35
C THR A 174 12.03 0.39 4.04
N PHE A 175 10.94 1.15 4.18
CA PHE A 175 10.97 2.60 3.97
C PHE A 175 11.77 3.34 5.06
N ASP A 176 11.86 2.80 6.27
CA ASP A 176 12.76 3.31 7.32
C ASP A 176 14.22 3.06 6.94
N ALA A 177 14.53 1.86 6.42
CA ALA A 177 15.88 1.51 5.98
C ALA A 177 16.37 2.41 4.83
N ILE A 178 15.50 2.72 3.87
CA ILE A 178 15.82 3.64 2.76
C ILE A 178 16.18 5.04 3.29
N LEU A 179 15.37 5.58 4.20
CA LEU A 179 15.63 6.90 4.78
C LEU A 179 16.92 6.94 5.62
N CYS A 180 17.28 5.84 6.28
CA CYS A 180 18.50 5.76 7.07
C CYS A 180 19.76 5.55 6.22
N GLY A 181 19.67 4.76 5.14
CA GLY A 181 20.84 4.21 4.46
C GLY A 181 21.10 4.74 3.05
N VAL A 182 20.07 5.14 2.31
CA VAL A 182 20.19 5.49 0.88
C VAL A 182 20.03 7.00 0.71
N GLY A 183 18.88 7.55 1.10
CA GLY A 183 18.64 8.99 1.03
C GLY A 183 17.19 9.39 0.84
N LEU A 184 16.94 10.68 1.04
CA LEU A 184 15.60 11.29 0.98
C LEU A 184 15.01 11.29 -0.42
N VAL A 185 15.86 11.48 -1.45
CA VAL A 185 15.45 11.51 -2.85
C VAL A 185 14.87 10.16 -3.27
N ASP A 186 15.53 9.08 -2.88
CA ASP A 186 15.10 7.73 -3.26
C ASP A 186 13.83 7.31 -2.51
N ALA A 187 13.65 7.77 -1.26
CA ALA A 187 12.38 7.59 -0.56
C ALA A 187 11.20 8.23 -1.31
N LYS A 188 11.35 9.47 -1.81
CA LYS A 188 10.29 10.12 -2.60
C LYS A 188 10.01 9.41 -3.93
N LYS A 189 11.05 8.90 -4.61
CA LYS A 189 10.90 8.08 -5.82
C LYS A 189 10.11 6.80 -5.54
N VAL A 190 10.43 6.10 -4.44
CA VAL A 190 9.72 4.88 -4.05
C VAL A 190 8.23 5.15 -3.78
N VAL A 191 7.89 6.27 -3.15
CA VAL A 191 6.49 6.68 -2.95
C VAL A 191 5.79 6.96 -4.29
N ALA A 192 6.46 7.63 -5.22
CA ALA A 192 5.93 7.86 -6.56
C ALA A 192 5.69 6.54 -7.32
N GLU A 193 6.61 5.59 -7.22
CA GLU A 193 6.48 4.25 -7.82
C GLU A 193 5.36 3.44 -7.17
N CYS A 194 5.22 3.50 -5.84
CA CYS A 194 4.08 2.90 -5.14
C CYS A 194 2.76 3.47 -5.65
N ALA A 195 2.65 4.80 -5.74
CA ALA A 195 1.48 5.46 -6.30
C ALA A 195 1.24 5.06 -7.77
N ARG A 196 2.29 4.88 -8.58
CA ARG A 196 2.17 4.46 -9.98
C ARG A 196 1.57 3.06 -10.13
N VAL A 197 2.07 2.07 -9.39
CA VAL A 197 1.66 0.66 -9.52
C VAL A 197 0.37 0.33 -8.77
N LEU A 198 -0.07 1.18 -7.84
CA LEU A 198 -1.38 1.03 -7.18
C LEU A 198 -2.54 1.34 -8.12
N THR A 199 -3.63 0.59 -8.02
CA THR A 199 -4.87 0.88 -8.77
C THR A 199 -5.44 2.22 -8.37
N ALA A 200 -5.83 3.05 -9.35
CA ALA A 200 -6.40 4.35 -9.06
C ALA A 200 -7.72 4.26 -8.29
N GLY A 201 -7.92 5.19 -7.35
CA GLY A 201 -9.17 5.37 -6.62
C GLY A 201 -9.34 4.55 -5.34
N TYR A 202 -8.86 3.31 -5.32
CA TYR A 202 -8.97 2.42 -4.16
C TYR A 202 -7.67 1.74 -3.72
N GLY A 203 -6.62 1.78 -4.53
CA GLY A 203 -5.35 1.15 -4.17
C GLY A 203 -4.78 1.74 -2.89
N CYS A 204 -4.29 0.90 -1.98
CA CYS A 204 -3.78 1.35 -0.68
C CYS A 204 -2.29 1.06 -0.51
N LEU A 205 -1.53 2.06 -0.07
CA LEU A 205 -0.20 1.89 0.52
C LEU A 205 -0.36 1.71 2.03
N PHE A 206 -0.03 0.53 2.51
CA PHE A 206 0.02 0.16 3.93
C PHE A 206 1.49 0.17 4.40
N LEU A 207 1.88 1.27 5.02
CA LEU A 207 3.26 1.52 5.44
C LEU A 207 3.39 1.38 6.96
N VAL A 208 4.19 0.43 7.42
CA VAL A 208 4.55 0.29 8.83
C VAL A 208 5.92 0.92 9.06
N SER A 209 6.00 1.87 9.99
CA SER A 209 7.20 2.66 10.25
C SER A 209 7.39 2.98 11.74
N TYR A 210 8.63 3.16 12.19
CA TYR A 210 8.93 3.71 13.52
C TYR A 210 8.83 5.25 13.59
N SER A 211 8.75 5.93 12.45
CA SER A 211 8.69 7.40 12.41
C SER A 211 7.28 7.89 12.67
N ASN A 212 7.17 8.98 13.45
CA ASN A 212 5.89 9.61 13.77
C ASN A 212 5.30 10.36 12.56
N PRO A 213 3.99 10.69 12.60
CA PRO A 213 3.31 11.32 11.47
C PRO A 213 3.93 12.63 11.01
N ASP A 214 4.36 13.48 11.95
CA ASP A 214 4.96 14.79 11.65
C ASP A 214 6.20 14.66 10.76
N SER A 215 6.95 13.57 10.91
CA SER A 215 8.16 13.30 10.13
C SER A 215 7.90 12.43 8.89
N ARG A 216 6.86 11.58 8.90
CA ARG A 216 6.62 10.64 7.80
C ARG A 216 5.85 11.27 6.64
N VAL A 217 4.91 12.15 6.93
CA VAL A 217 4.01 12.72 5.91
C VAL A 217 4.77 13.53 4.86
N GLU A 218 5.90 14.16 5.21
CA GLU A 218 6.80 14.87 4.28
C GLU A 218 7.30 14.00 3.11
N PHE A 219 7.36 12.68 3.30
CA PHE A 219 7.79 11.75 2.26
C PHE A 219 6.63 11.17 1.45
N LEU A 220 5.40 11.34 1.93
CA LEU A 220 4.19 10.87 1.27
C LEU A 220 3.62 11.92 0.30
N GLU A 221 4.01 13.19 0.42
CA GLU A 221 3.59 14.29 -0.44
C GLU A 221 4.46 14.47 -1.69
N HIS A 222 3.90 15.11 -2.72
CA HIS A 222 4.63 15.62 -3.87
C HIS A 222 4.62 17.15 -3.81
N GLU A 223 5.80 17.79 -3.76
CA GLU A 223 5.90 19.26 -3.70
C GLU A 223 5.00 19.91 -2.62
N TYR A 224 4.93 19.31 -1.43
CA TYR A 224 4.09 19.76 -0.31
C TYR A 224 2.58 19.60 -0.52
N ASP A 225 2.17 18.86 -1.56
CA ASP A 225 0.79 18.46 -1.80
C ASP A 225 0.62 16.96 -1.55
N LEU A 226 -0.01 16.65 -0.41
CA LEU A 226 -0.35 15.27 -0.04
C LEU A 226 -1.48 14.70 -0.93
N SER A 227 -2.33 15.57 -1.49
CA SER A 227 -3.45 15.16 -2.35
C SER A 227 -2.99 14.75 -3.75
N TYR A 228 -1.75 15.07 -4.12
CA TYR A 228 -1.18 14.73 -5.43
C TYR A 228 -1.17 13.21 -5.73
N TYR A 229 -0.96 12.37 -4.71
CA TYR A 229 -1.03 10.92 -4.85
C TYR A 229 -2.24 10.31 -4.15
N TRP A 230 -2.67 10.92 -3.04
CA TRP A 230 -3.55 10.27 -2.09
C TRP A 230 -4.88 11.00 -1.99
N HIS A 231 -5.98 10.24 -2.08
CA HIS A 231 -7.29 10.76 -1.73
C HIS A 231 -7.37 11.02 -0.21
N ASP A 232 -6.82 10.11 0.59
CA ASP A 232 -6.71 10.26 2.03
C ASP A 232 -5.48 9.53 2.58
N VAL A 233 -4.99 10.02 3.71
CA VAL A 233 -3.91 9.40 4.49
C VAL A 233 -4.35 9.35 5.94
N SER A 234 -4.40 8.16 6.51
CA SER A 234 -4.63 7.94 7.94
C SER A 234 -3.44 7.26 8.60
N PHE A 235 -3.35 7.35 9.92
CA PHE A 235 -2.36 6.59 10.67
C PHE A 235 -2.90 6.05 11.98
N VAL A 236 -2.36 4.90 12.40
CA VAL A 236 -2.67 4.23 13.67
C VAL A 236 -1.37 4.01 14.43
N SER A 237 -1.31 4.46 15.68
CA SER A 237 -0.23 4.13 16.60
C SER A 237 -0.40 2.71 17.10
N LEU A 238 0.61 1.88 16.92
CA LEU A 238 0.62 0.53 17.46
C LEU A 238 1.21 0.51 18.88
N PRO A 239 0.61 -0.25 19.80
CA PRO A 239 1.14 -0.39 21.16
C PRO A 239 2.54 -1.00 21.12
N ARG A 240 3.39 -0.58 22.06
CA ARG A 240 4.75 -1.12 22.18
C ARG A 240 4.68 -2.60 22.57
N PRO A 241 5.47 -3.49 21.95
CA PRO A 241 5.56 -4.87 22.38
C PRO A 241 6.00 -4.94 23.85
N ILE A 242 5.16 -5.50 24.72
CA ILE A 242 5.42 -5.64 26.17
C ILE A 242 6.75 -6.38 26.41
N ILE A 243 7.08 -7.32 25.51
CA ILE A 243 8.22 -8.23 25.60
C ILE A 243 9.57 -7.51 25.33
N ARG A 244 9.57 -6.30 24.76
CA ARG A 244 10.79 -5.54 24.49
C ARG A 244 10.74 -4.17 25.19
N PRO A 245 11.09 -4.10 26.49
CA PRO A 245 11.26 -2.85 27.20
C PRO A 245 12.20 -1.90 26.43
N GLY A 246 11.71 -0.71 26.07
CA GLY A 246 12.45 0.26 25.24
C GLY A 246 12.18 0.21 23.73
N ALA A 247 11.32 -0.70 23.25
CA ALA A 247 10.89 -0.69 21.86
C ALA A 247 10.20 0.63 21.50
N LYS A 248 10.56 1.20 20.35
CA LYS A 248 9.90 2.42 19.83
C LYS A 248 8.45 2.09 19.46
N THR A 249 7.57 3.06 19.69
CA THR A 249 6.22 3.03 19.12
C THR A 249 6.35 2.93 17.60
N SER A 250 5.52 2.09 16.98
CA SER A 250 5.43 2.00 15.53
C SER A 250 4.07 2.51 15.08
N TYR A 251 4.00 2.95 13.85
CA TYR A 251 2.83 3.55 13.24
C TYR A 251 2.52 2.79 11.96
N VAL A 252 1.24 2.60 11.69
CA VAL A 252 0.74 2.15 10.40
C VAL A 252 0.16 3.37 9.70
N TYR A 253 0.62 3.67 8.50
CA TYR A 253 0.05 4.66 7.60
C TYR A 253 -0.74 3.92 6.53
N ILE A 254 -1.97 4.34 6.31
CA ILE A 254 -2.83 3.83 5.25
C ILE A 254 -3.07 5.01 4.31
N CYS A 255 -2.47 4.94 3.11
CA CYS A 255 -2.58 5.99 2.10
C CYS A 255 -3.39 5.44 0.93
N ARG A 256 -4.59 5.99 0.71
CA ARG A 256 -5.45 5.55 -0.38
C ARG A 256 -5.21 6.38 -1.62
N LYS A 257 -4.85 5.73 -2.72
CA LYS A 257 -4.54 6.39 -3.99
C LYS A 257 -5.75 7.15 -4.52
N GLN A 258 -5.52 8.36 -5.01
CA GLN A 258 -6.57 9.14 -5.64
C GLN A 258 -7.03 8.54 -6.97
N TRP A 259 -8.23 8.93 -7.41
CA TRP A 259 -8.70 8.57 -8.75
C TRP A 259 -7.78 9.20 -9.80
N ALA A 260 -7.58 8.52 -10.93
CA ALA A 260 -6.95 9.16 -12.07
C ALA A 260 -7.75 10.42 -12.41
N ALA A 261 -7.07 11.54 -12.62
CA ALA A 261 -7.73 12.76 -13.05
C ALA A 261 -8.54 12.44 -14.30
N VAL A 262 -9.87 12.62 -14.24
CA VAL A 262 -10.69 12.57 -15.45
C VAL A 262 -10.18 13.70 -16.33
N PRO A 263 -9.68 13.44 -17.56
CA PRO A 263 -9.22 14.50 -18.42
C PRO A 263 -10.35 15.52 -18.57
N PHE A 264 -10.08 16.77 -18.21
CA PHE A 264 -11.01 17.88 -18.36
C PHE A 264 -11.30 18.02 -19.86
N GLY A 265 -12.40 17.43 -20.36
CA GLY A 265 -12.74 17.52 -21.79
C GLY A 265 -13.54 16.40 -22.45
N GLN A 266 -13.96 15.31 -21.77
CA GLN A 266 -14.75 14.25 -22.43
C GLN A 266 -16.08 13.89 -21.75
N SER A 267 -16.69 14.82 -20.98
CA SER A 267 -17.99 14.56 -20.34
C SER A 267 -19.22 14.87 -21.22
N SER A 268 -19.05 15.17 -22.51
CA SER A 268 -20.14 15.70 -23.35
C SER A 268 -20.70 14.77 -24.45
N GLN A 269 -20.35 13.47 -24.52
CA GLN A 269 -20.93 12.58 -25.55
C GLN A 269 -21.52 11.23 -25.11
N ILE A 270 -21.70 10.96 -23.81
CA ILE A 270 -22.30 9.68 -23.35
C ILE A 270 -23.82 9.79 -23.07
N THR A 271 -24.49 10.84 -23.52
CA THR A 271 -25.95 10.96 -23.44
C THR A 271 -26.57 11.23 -24.80
N LYS A 272 -26.67 10.18 -25.64
CA LYS A 272 -27.68 10.03 -26.73
C LYS A 272 -27.48 8.71 -27.50
N THR A 273 -27.83 7.57 -26.91
CA THR A 273 -28.13 6.35 -27.70
C THR A 273 -29.12 5.40 -27.01
N ILE A 274 -30.07 5.92 -26.23
CA ILE A 274 -31.23 5.14 -25.80
C ILE A 274 -32.48 5.99 -26.06
N ASP A 275 -33.50 5.36 -26.63
CA ASP A 275 -34.78 5.88 -27.14
C ASP A 275 -34.81 6.51 -28.53
N GLN A 276 -34.69 5.65 -29.55
CA GLN A 276 -35.48 5.78 -30.80
C GLN A 276 -36.03 4.42 -31.31
N SER A 277 -36.05 3.35 -30.50
CA SER A 277 -36.67 2.07 -30.88
C SER A 277 -38.08 1.85 -30.32
N ASP A 278 -38.55 2.71 -29.41
CA ASP A 278 -39.75 2.44 -28.62
C ASP A 278 -40.96 3.33 -29.00
N GLU A 279 -40.78 4.35 -29.84
CA GLU A 279 -41.89 5.16 -30.38
C GLU A 279 -42.60 4.53 -31.60
N GLU A 280 -41.94 3.67 -32.40
CA GLU A 280 -42.60 3.04 -33.56
C GLU A 280 -43.60 1.93 -33.20
N ASN A 281 -43.55 1.37 -31.98
CA ASN A 281 -44.48 0.31 -31.56
C ASN A 281 -45.77 0.81 -30.90
N LEU A 282 -45.86 2.11 -30.56
CA LEU A 282 -47.07 2.70 -29.96
C LEU A 282 -48.05 3.26 -31.00
N GLU A 283 -47.60 3.62 -32.20
CA GLU A 283 -48.49 4.04 -33.30
C GLU A 283 -49.12 2.86 -34.06
N ALA A 284 -48.48 1.69 -34.10
CA ALA A 284 -49.01 0.50 -34.78
C ALA A 284 -50.24 -0.12 -34.09
N THR A 285 -50.47 0.18 -32.81
CA THR A 285 -51.59 -0.40 -32.03
C THR A 285 -52.85 0.49 -32.05
N ARG A 286 -52.77 1.72 -32.57
CA ARG A 286 -53.91 2.65 -32.66
C ARG A 286 -54.65 2.64 -34.00
N SER A 287 -54.18 1.86 -34.98
CA SER A 287 -54.80 1.73 -36.31
C SER A 287 -55.55 0.39 -36.54
N LYS A 288 -55.80 -0.38 -35.47
CA LYS A 288 -56.69 -1.56 -35.50
C LYS A 288 -57.71 -1.50 -34.36
N LYS A 289 -58.64 -0.56 -34.44
CA LYS A 289 -59.98 -0.65 -33.85
C LYS A 289 -60.94 0.32 -34.53
#